data_AF-A0A943SAC7-F1
#
_entry.id   AF-A0A943SAC7-F1
#
_cell.length_a   1.000
_cell.length_b   1.000
_cell.length_c   1.000
_cell.angle_alpha   90.00
_cell.angle_beta   90.00
_cell.angle_gamma   90.00
#
_symmetry.space_group_name_H-M   'P 1'
#
loop_
_entity.id
_entity.type
_entity.pdbx_description
1 polymer ?
#
loop_
_entity_poly.entity_id
_entity_poly.type
_entity_poly.pdbx_seq_one_letter_code
_entity_poly.pdbx_strand_id
1 'polypeptide(L)'
;MKEDSMLNDEEKMRADEKKLKEELLEIYEKNKKAFIDAEETATEMRFFAAPTLEHRDALEHIMRYMERTKDGNITRSALKELESAKGHEVRAYYDVVDYYSILVRDNINQVLQRVSNRKIRKNWKEYSDVKTTMYDMSEKIKNVRIQKRNDMEVIEKYEEVFEYFHDQHKQFINEILPMLNSR
;
A
#
# COMPACT_ATOMS: atom_id res chain seq x y z
N MET A 1 40.34 -10.39 -19.53
CA MET A 1 39.60 -11.51 -18.90
C MET A 1 39.23 -11.26 -17.44
N LYS A 2 40.15 -11.12 -16.47
CA LYS A 2 39.75 -10.80 -15.07
C LYS A 2 39.24 -9.36 -14.91
N GLU A 3 39.88 -8.38 -15.53
CA GLU A 3 39.40 -6.98 -15.51
C GLU A 3 38.07 -6.80 -16.26
N ASP A 4 37.89 -7.40 -17.45
CA ASP A 4 36.59 -7.37 -18.16
C ASP A 4 35.46 -8.03 -17.35
N SER A 5 35.77 -9.10 -16.62
CA SER A 5 34.81 -9.78 -15.73
C SER A 5 34.43 -8.90 -14.53
N MET A 6 35.37 -8.15 -13.96
CA MET A 6 35.13 -7.28 -12.80
C MET A 6 34.41 -5.99 -13.18
N LEU A 7 34.71 -5.42 -14.35
CA LEU A 7 33.97 -4.29 -14.93
C LEU A 7 32.49 -4.64 -15.14
N ASN A 8 32.23 -5.83 -15.70
CA ASN A 8 30.86 -6.33 -15.90
C ASN A 8 30.10 -6.56 -14.57
N ASP A 9 30.79 -6.98 -13.51
CA ASP A 9 30.19 -7.17 -12.19
C ASP A 9 29.85 -5.83 -11.51
N GLU A 10 30.70 -4.80 -11.64
CA GLU A 10 30.42 -3.46 -11.10
C GLU A 10 29.27 -2.77 -11.84
N GLU A 11 29.27 -2.83 -13.17
CA GLU A 11 28.18 -2.32 -13.99
C GLU A 11 26.84 -2.96 -13.64
N LYS A 12 26.85 -4.28 -13.43
CA LYS A 12 25.66 -5.02 -12.98
C LYS A 12 25.21 -4.59 -11.59
N MET A 13 26.13 -4.43 -10.62
CA MET A 13 25.78 -3.98 -9.28
C MET A 13 25.18 -2.57 -9.28
N ARG A 14 25.68 -1.66 -10.14
CA ARG A 14 25.10 -0.31 -10.31
C ARG A 14 23.73 -0.35 -10.98
N ALA A 15 23.52 -1.25 -11.94
CA ALA A 15 22.21 -1.46 -12.54
C ALA A 15 21.19 -1.99 -11.52
N ASP A 16 21.59 -2.98 -10.71
CA ASP A 16 20.76 -3.53 -9.63
C ASP A 16 20.44 -2.46 -8.57
N GLU A 17 21.43 -1.66 -8.18
CA GLU A 17 21.26 -0.54 -7.26
C GLU A 17 20.22 0.47 -7.77
N LYS A 18 20.37 0.88 -9.04
CA LYS A 18 19.47 1.84 -9.68
C LYS A 18 18.04 1.29 -9.67
N LYS A 19 17.87 0.04 -10.10
CA LYS A 19 16.56 -0.63 -10.11
C LYS A 19 15.94 -0.69 -8.72
N LEU A 20 16.71 -1.08 -7.70
CA LEU A 20 16.21 -1.15 -6.32
C LEU A 20 15.77 0.22 -5.79
N LYS A 21 16.51 1.29 -6.11
CA LYS A 21 16.14 2.66 -5.73
C LYS A 21 14.86 3.12 -6.43
N GLU A 22 14.71 2.83 -7.72
CA GLU A 22 13.50 3.16 -8.50
C GLU A 22 12.28 2.43 -7.93
N GLU A 23 12.37 1.12 -7.69
CA GLU A 23 11.29 0.34 -7.08
C GLU A 23 10.97 0.83 -5.66
N LEU A 24 11.99 1.08 -4.84
CA LEU A 24 11.78 1.58 -3.47
C LEU A 24 11.05 2.93 -3.46
N LEU A 25 11.43 3.85 -4.35
CA LEU A 25 10.78 5.15 -4.47
C LEU A 25 9.31 4.99 -4.89
N GLU A 26 9.04 4.17 -5.91
CA GLU A 26 7.67 3.93 -6.38
C GLU A 26 6.79 3.35 -5.25
N ILE A 27 7.31 2.36 -4.52
CA ILE A 27 6.58 1.75 -3.40
C ILE A 27 6.36 2.78 -2.29
N TYR A 28 7.35 3.59 -1.96
CA TYR A 28 7.22 4.65 -0.96
C TYR A 28 6.15 5.67 -1.34
N GLU A 29 6.08 6.10 -2.61
CA GLU A 29 5.06 7.05 -3.07
C GLU A 29 3.64 6.47 -2.94
N LYS A 30 3.45 5.21 -3.36
CA LYS A 30 2.18 4.48 -3.20
C LYS A 30 1.80 4.31 -1.73
N ASN A 31 2.77 3.91 -0.91
CA ASN A 31 2.59 3.78 0.53
C ASN A 31 2.19 5.11 1.17
N LYS A 32 2.90 6.20 0.85
CA LYS A 32 2.62 7.52 1.40
C LYS A 32 1.23 8.02 1.05
N LYS A 33 0.79 7.84 -0.20
CA LYS A 33 -0.58 8.17 -0.64
C LYS A 33 -1.61 7.42 0.18
N ALA A 34 -1.50 6.09 0.25
CA ALA A 34 -2.44 5.25 0.98
C ALA A 34 -2.46 5.55 2.48
N PHE A 35 -1.31 5.88 3.06
CA PHE A 35 -1.19 6.21 4.48
C PHE A 35 -1.96 7.49 4.81
N ILE A 36 -1.81 8.53 3.99
CA ILE A 36 -2.54 9.79 4.15
C ILE A 36 -4.06 9.53 4.05
N ASP A 37 -4.50 8.80 3.03
CA ASP A 37 -5.93 8.51 2.86
C ASP A 37 -6.51 7.71 4.04
N ALA A 38 -5.72 6.81 4.64
CA ALA A 38 -6.10 6.09 5.85
C ALA A 38 -6.21 7.01 7.07
N GLU A 39 -5.26 7.94 7.26
CA GLU A 39 -5.29 8.91 8.35
C GLU A 39 -6.52 9.84 8.27
N GLU A 40 -6.82 10.35 7.08
CA GLU A 40 -7.97 11.24 6.84
C GLU A 40 -9.32 10.52 6.98
N THR A 41 -9.33 9.20 6.79
CA THR A 41 -10.55 8.37 6.87
C THR A 41 -10.81 7.86 8.30
N ALA A 42 -9.78 7.76 9.13
CA ALA A 42 -9.90 7.31 10.50
C ALA A 42 -10.59 8.36 11.39
N THR A 43 -11.79 8.03 11.89
CA THR A 43 -12.61 8.93 12.73
C THR A 43 -12.05 9.14 14.14
N GLU A 44 -11.33 8.15 14.65
CA GLU A 44 -10.48 8.26 15.82
C GLU A 44 -9.06 8.06 15.28
N MET A 45 -8.12 8.96 15.58
CA MET A 45 -6.69 8.83 15.25
C MET A 45 -6.07 7.62 15.97
N ARG A 46 -6.58 6.43 15.69
CA ARG A 46 -6.08 5.15 16.17
C ARG A 46 -4.77 4.95 15.45
N PHE A 47 -3.70 5.26 16.17
CA PHE A 47 -2.34 5.13 15.69
C PHE A 47 -2.14 3.74 15.10
N PHE A 48 -1.97 3.67 13.79
CA PHE A 48 -1.75 2.41 13.11
C PHE A 48 -0.26 2.10 13.11
N ALA A 49 0.17 1.52 14.24
CA ALA A 49 1.60 1.38 14.57
C ALA A 49 2.39 0.51 13.59
N ALA A 50 1.76 -0.53 13.02
CA ALA A 50 2.46 -1.54 12.22
C ALA A 50 3.17 -0.92 10.99
N PRO A 51 2.49 -0.17 10.10
CA PRO A 51 3.18 0.45 8.99
C PRO A 51 4.14 1.56 9.39
N THR A 52 3.90 2.28 10.50
CA THR A 52 4.89 3.25 11.01
C THR A 52 6.19 2.56 11.45
N LEU A 53 6.10 1.38 12.07
CA LEU A 53 7.27 0.58 12.46
C LEU A 53 8.01 0.06 11.23
N GLU A 54 7.30 -0.47 10.23
CA GLU A 54 7.90 -0.92 8.99
C GLU A 54 8.57 0.24 8.22
N HIS A 55 7.94 1.42 8.18
CA HIS A 55 8.53 2.61 7.56
C HIS A 55 9.82 3.07 8.28
N ARG A 56 9.83 3.05 9.62
CA ARG A 56 11.04 3.31 10.40
C ARG A 56 12.14 2.30 10.05
N ASP A 57 11.82 1.02 10.00
CA ASP A 57 12.81 -0.03 9.71
C ASP A 57 13.36 0.10 8.29
N ALA A 58 12.53 0.49 7.32
CA ALA A 58 12.99 0.84 5.98
C ALA A 58 14.01 1.99 6.00
N LEU A 59 13.73 3.07 6.75
CA LEU A 59 14.65 4.19 6.91
C LEU A 59 15.97 3.78 7.56
N GLU A 60 15.95 2.90 8.57
CA GLU A 60 17.17 2.37 9.18
C GLU A 60 18.05 1.65 8.15
N HIS A 61 17.45 0.82 7.30
CA HIS A 61 18.17 0.14 6.22
C HIS A 61 18.72 1.12 5.18
N ILE A 62 17.97 2.17 4.83
CA ILE A 62 18.46 3.23 3.93
C ILE A 62 19.69 3.93 4.54
N MET A 63 19.66 4.26 5.83
CA MET A 63 20.79 4.88 6.52
C MET A 63 22.02 3.95 6.54
N ARG A 64 21.83 2.65 6.77
CA ARG A 64 22.91 1.65 6.69
C ARG A 64 23.47 1.51 5.28
N TYR A 65 22.61 1.56 4.26
CA TYR A 65 23.04 1.61 2.87
C TYR A 65 23.92 2.85 2.62
N MET A 66 23.48 4.04 3.02
CA MET A 66 24.24 5.29 2.85
C MET A 66 25.62 5.22 3.51
N GLU A 67 25.70 4.69 4.72
CA GLU A 67 26.97 4.50 5.44
C GLU A 67 27.91 3.54 4.70
N ARG A 68 27.38 2.44 4.14
CA ARG A 68 28.18 1.46 3.39
C ARG A 68 28.65 1.97 2.04
N THR A 69 27.98 2.96 1.46
CA THR A 69 28.32 3.54 0.15
C THR A 69 28.96 4.92 0.23
N LYS A 70 29.30 5.40 1.43
CA LYS A 70 29.87 6.75 1.61
C LYS A 70 31.15 7.00 0.81
N ASP A 71 31.92 5.94 0.57
CA ASP A 71 33.16 5.98 -0.20
C ASP A 71 32.94 5.74 -1.71
N GLY A 72 31.69 5.73 -2.18
CA GLY A 72 31.31 5.53 -3.58
C GLY A 72 31.31 4.07 -4.07
N ASN A 73 31.67 3.12 -3.20
CA ASN A 73 31.77 1.71 -3.53
C ASN A 73 30.44 0.98 -3.32
N ILE A 74 29.88 0.42 -4.40
CA ILE A 74 28.67 -0.41 -4.31
C ILE A 74 29.08 -1.85 -4.04
N THR A 75 28.77 -2.32 -2.84
CA THR A 75 29.02 -3.70 -2.44
C THR A 75 27.72 -4.50 -2.42
N ARG A 76 27.84 -5.82 -2.52
CA ARG A 76 26.69 -6.72 -2.32
C ARG A 76 26.03 -6.55 -0.96
N SER A 77 26.80 -6.17 0.07
CA SER A 77 26.24 -5.88 1.39
C SER A 77 25.38 -4.62 1.40
N ALA A 78 25.76 -3.58 0.64
CA ALA A 78 24.95 -2.37 0.49
C ALA A 78 23.65 -2.66 -0.29
N LEU A 79 23.71 -3.44 -1.37
CA LEU A 79 22.51 -3.84 -2.12
C LEU A 79 21.49 -4.59 -1.24
N LYS A 80 21.96 -5.45 -0.34
CA LYS A 80 21.09 -6.14 0.62
C LYS A 80 20.35 -5.21 1.57
N GLU A 81 20.96 -4.07 1.93
CA GLU A 81 20.27 -3.06 2.76
C GLU A 81 19.13 -2.41 1.96
N LEU A 82 19.33 -2.09 0.67
CA LEU A 82 18.25 -1.60 -0.21
C LEU A 82 17.14 -2.63 -0.42
N GLU A 83 17.49 -3.91 -0.65
CA GLU A 83 16.52 -5.00 -0.74
C GLU A 83 15.69 -5.13 0.54
N SER A 84 16.33 -4.97 1.71
CA SER A 84 15.67 -5.02 3.01
C SER A 84 14.75 -3.81 3.21
N ALA A 85 15.23 -2.60 2.88
CA ALA A 85 14.43 -1.38 2.92
C ALA A 85 13.17 -1.51 2.04
N LYS A 86 13.32 -2.02 0.82
CA LYS A 86 12.20 -2.32 -0.08
C LYS A 86 11.23 -3.30 0.56
N GLY A 87 11.72 -4.40 1.14
CA GLY A 87 10.87 -5.37 1.83
C GLY A 87 10.06 -4.78 2.98
N HIS A 88 10.62 -3.82 3.71
CA HIS A 88 9.90 -3.08 4.76
C HIS A 88 8.85 -2.12 4.19
N GLU A 89 9.17 -1.32 3.17
CA GLU A 89 8.18 -0.44 2.52
C GLU A 89 7.01 -1.23 1.91
N VAL A 90 7.31 -2.38 1.32
CA VAL A 90 6.29 -3.29 0.79
C VAL A 90 5.33 -3.75 1.89
N ARG A 91 5.85 -4.18 3.05
CA ARG A 91 5.02 -4.58 4.19
C ARG A 91 4.21 -3.43 4.76
N ALA A 92 4.83 -2.25 4.89
CA ALA A 92 4.13 -1.05 5.31
C ALA A 92 2.93 -0.77 4.40
N TYR A 93 3.14 -0.79 3.08
CA TYR A 93 2.06 -0.58 2.12
C TYR A 93 0.93 -1.60 2.27
N TYR A 94 1.26 -2.89 2.42
CA TYR A 94 0.24 -3.93 2.61
C TYR A 94 -0.60 -3.70 3.86
N ASP A 95 0.04 -3.39 4.99
CA ASP A 95 -0.67 -3.13 6.22
C ASP A 95 -1.59 -1.91 6.07
N VAL A 96 -1.12 -0.83 5.43
CA VAL A 96 -1.91 0.39 5.20
C VAL A 96 -3.14 0.09 4.33
N VAL A 97 -2.98 -0.60 3.20
CA VAL A 97 -4.11 -0.90 2.30
C VAL A 97 -5.12 -1.82 2.99
N ASP A 98 -4.65 -2.83 3.72
CA ASP A 98 -5.52 -3.71 4.50
C ASP A 98 -6.32 -2.89 5.53
N TYR A 99 -5.66 -2.01 6.27
CA TYR A 99 -6.30 -1.14 7.24
C TYR A 99 -7.29 -0.16 6.61
N TYR A 100 -6.90 0.49 5.51
CA TYR A 100 -7.75 1.41 4.77
C TYR A 100 -9.03 0.73 4.27
N SER A 101 -8.90 -0.48 3.71
CA SER A 101 -10.05 -1.26 3.25
C SER A 101 -11.04 -1.55 4.38
N ILE A 102 -10.53 -1.83 5.58
CA ILE A 102 -11.34 -2.05 6.78
C ILE A 102 -12.03 -0.75 7.20
N LEU A 103 -11.30 0.37 7.24
CA LEU A 103 -11.85 1.68 7.58
C LEU A 103 -12.99 2.09 6.65
N VAL A 104 -12.80 2.00 5.34
CA VAL A 104 -13.83 2.35 4.35
C VAL A 104 -15.08 1.49 4.55
N ARG A 105 -14.91 0.18 4.70
CA ARG A 105 -16.04 -0.75 4.94
C ARG A 105 -16.76 -0.43 6.24
N ASP A 106 -16.02 -0.14 7.30
CA ASP A 106 -16.60 0.18 8.62
C ASP A 106 -17.37 1.50 8.55
N ASN A 107 -16.78 2.55 7.97
CA ASN A 107 -17.44 3.85 7.77
C ASN A 107 -18.76 3.72 7.00
N ILE A 108 -18.75 2.99 5.87
CA ILE A 108 -19.96 2.73 5.09
C ILE A 108 -20.99 1.97 5.96
N ASN A 109 -20.57 0.90 6.62
CA ASN A 109 -21.48 0.08 7.42
C ASN A 109 -22.09 0.88 8.58
N GLN A 110 -21.32 1.66 9.34
CA GLN A 110 -21.81 2.45 10.47
C GLN A 110 -22.96 3.39 10.08
N VAL A 111 -22.91 3.97 8.88
CA VAL A 111 -24.01 4.77 8.32
C VAL A 111 -25.17 3.88 7.93
N LEU A 112 -24.93 2.85 7.11
CA LEU A 112 -25.99 2.02 6.53
C LEU A 112 -26.79 1.24 7.58
N GLN A 113 -26.18 0.86 8.71
CA GLN A 113 -26.84 0.23 9.85
C GLN A 113 -28.04 1.04 10.37
N ARG A 114 -28.01 2.37 10.20
CA ARG A 114 -29.04 3.31 10.68
C ARG A 114 -30.07 3.66 9.60
N VAL A 115 -29.93 3.11 8.39
CA VAL A 115 -30.74 3.42 7.22
C VAL A 115 -31.53 2.19 6.79
N SER A 116 -32.83 2.37 6.49
CA SER A 116 -33.64 1.24 6.00
C SER A 116 -33.16 0.72 4.65
N ASN A 117 -33.20 -0.60 4.45
CA ASN A 117 -32.86 -1.23 3.17
C ASN A 117 -33.60 -0.64 1.97
N ARG A 118 -34.85 -0.18 2.15
CA ARG A 118 -35.62 0.49 1.10
C ARG A 118 -34.98 1.82 0.67
N LYS A 119 -34.50 2.62 1.62
CA LYS A 119 -33.83 3.89 1.35
C LYS A 119 -32.45 3.67 0.71
N ILE A 120 -31.72 2.64 1.14
CA ILE A 120 -30.45 2.25 0.51
C ILE A 120 -30.69 1.88 -0.95
N ARG A 121 -31.57 0.91 -1.24
CA ARG A 121 -31.84 0.47 -2.63
C ARG A 121 -32.38 1.56 -3.54
N LYS A 122 -33.09 2.55 -2.97
CA LYS A 122 -33.60 3.70 -3.74
C LYS A 122 -32.47 4.64 -4.17
N ASN A 123 -31.53 4.94 -3.27
CA ASN A 123 -30.50 5.97 -3.49
C ASN A 123 -29.15 5.40 -3.94
N TRP A 124 -28.90 4.11 -3.71
CA TRP A 124 -27.70 3.40 -4.11
C TRP A 124 -28.09 2.06 -4.76
N LYS A 125 -28.48 2.14 -6.03
CA LYS A 125 -29.04 0.99 -6.77
C LYS A 125 -28.05 -0.17 -6.90
N GLU A 126 -26.77 0.15 -7.06
CA GLU A 126 -25.67 -0.80 -7.28
C GLU A 126 -25.07 -1.34 -5.98
N TYR A 127 -25.61 -0.98 -4.81
CA TYR A 127 -25.02 -1.37 -3.52
C TYR A 127 -24.82 -2.89 -3.35
N SER A 128 -25.69 -3.72 -3.94
CA SER A 128 -25.54 -5.18 -3.88
C SER A 128 -24.26 -5.65 -4.58
N ASP A 129 -23.96 -5.08 -5.74
CA ASP A 129 -22.79 -5.42 -6.54
C ASP A 129 -21.55 -4.84 -5.88
N VAL A 130 -21.59 -3.58 -5.46
CA VAL A 130 -20.53 -2.92 -4.69
C VAL A 130 -20.17 -3.70 -3.43
N LYS A 131 -21.17 -4.15 -2.66
CA LYS A 131 -20.96 -4.98 -1.48
C LYS A 131 -20.24 -6.27 -1.83
N THR A 132 -20.63 -6.94 -2.90
CA THR A 132 -20.03 -8.20 -3.36
C THR A 132 -18.57 -7.97 -3.78
N THR A 133 -18.32 -6.96 -4.60
CA THR A 133 -16.97 -6.61 -5.04
C THR A 133 -16.06 -6.21 -3.88
N MET A 134 -16.55 -5.49 -2.86
CA MET A 134 -15.77 -5.22 -1.63
C MET A 134 -15.34 -6.50 -0.91
N TYR A 135 -16.18 -7.55 -0.89
CA TYR A 135 -15.79 -8.86 -0.36
C TYR A 135 -14.75 -9.55 -1.24
N ASP A 136 -14.94 -9.53 -2.57
CA ASP A 136 -14.00 -10.16 -3.51
C ASP A 136 -12.62 -9.51 -3.45
N MET A 137 -12.55 -8.18 -3.35
CA MET A 137 -11.30 -7.44 -3.15
C MET A 137 -10.63 -7.78 -1.81
N SER A 138 -11.41 -7.99 -0.75
CA SER A 138 -10.89 -8.43 0.55
C SER A 138 -10.31 -9.86 0.50
N GLU A 139 -10.92 -10.77 -0.28
CA GLU A 139 -10.35 -12.10 -0.50
C GLU A 139 -9.12 -12.06 -1.41
N LYS A 140 -9.07 -11.13 -2.37
CA LYS A 140 -7.90 -10.91 -3.23
C LYS A 140 -6.66 -10.54 -2.43
N ILE A 141 -6.72 -9.54 -1.54
CA ILE A 141 -5.57 -9.14 -0.69
C ILE A 141 -5.10 -10.29 0.22
N LYS A 142 -6.03 -11.04 0.79
CA LYS A 142 -5.72 -12.19 1.65
C LYS A 142 -4.94 -13.27 0.90
N ASN A 143 -5.38 -13.61 -0.31
CA ASN A 143 -4.71 -14.60 -1.14
C ASN A 143 -3.30 -14.15 -1.56
N VAL A 144 -3.14 -12.86 -1.84
CA VAL A 144 -1.85 -12.26 -2.16
C VAL A 144 -0.92 -12.28 -0.93
N ARG A 145 -1.41 -11.91 0.26
CA ARG A 145 -0.64 -11.88 1.51
C ARG A 145 -0.10 -13.26 1.92
N ILE A 146 -0.87 -14.33 1.64
CA ILE A 146 -0.46 -15.72 1.89
C ILE A 146 0.79 -16.11 1.05
N GLN A 147 0.99 -15.51 -0.12
CA GLN A 147 2.11 -15.82 -1.00
C GLN A 147 3.46 -15.27 -0.49
N LYS A 148 3.46 -14.33 0.47
CA LYS A 148 4.67 -13.73 1.07
C LYS A 148 5.70 -13.22 0.05
N ARG A 149 5.22 -12.73 -1.09
CA ARG A 149 6.01 -12.14 -2.18
C ARG A 149 6.15 -10.63 -1.97
N ASN A 150 7.30 -10.06 -2.34
CA ASN A 150 7.62 -8.63 -2.17
C ASN A 150 8.07 -7.98 -3.49
N ASP A 151 7.45 -8.35 -4.60
CA ASP A 151 7.76 -7.84 -5.93
C ASP A 151 6.68 -6.90 -6.47
N MET A 152 7.00 -6.18 -7.54
CA MET A 152 6.12 -5.15 -8.10
C MET A 152 4.77 -5.70 -8.60
N GLU A 153 4.71 -6.95 -9.05
CA GLU A 153 3.45 -7.59 -9.47
C GLU A 153 2.46 -7.66 -8.29
N VAL A 154 2.97 -7.85 -7.07
CA VAL A 154 2.15 -7.84 -5.88
C VAL A 154 1.71 -6.42 -5.51
N ILE A 155 2.58 -5.44 -5.67
CA ILE A 155 2.26 -4.03 -5.42
C ILE A 155 1.12 -3.56 -6.32
N GLU A 156 1.14 -3.93 -7.60
CA GLU A 156 0.06 -3.63 -8.56
C GLU A 156 -1.29 -4.23 -8.11
N LYS A 157 -1.29 -5.47 -7.60
CA LYS A 157 -2.52 -6.11 -7.08
C LYS A 157 -3.08 -5.38 -5.86
N TYR A 158 -2.21 -4.87 -5.00
CA TYR A 158 -2.59 -4.08 -3.84
C TYR A 158 -3.07 -2.68 -4.23
N GLU A 159 -2.44 -2.06 -5.23
CA GLU A 159 -2.86 -0.78 -5.80
C GLU A 159 -4.26 -0.86 -6.39
N GLU A 160 -4.58 -1.92 -7.14
CA GLU A 160 -5.95 -2.14 -7.65
C GLU A 160 -6.99 -2.17 -6.52
N VAL A 161 -6.67 -2.85 -5.41
CA VAL A 161 -7.57 -2.93 -4.25
C VAL A 161 -7.68 -1.58 -3.56
N PHE A 162 -6.57 -0.88 -3.37
CA PHE A 162 -6.53 0.44 -2.78
C PHE A 162 -7.39 1.44 -3.56
N GLU A 163 -7.16 1.54 -4.88
CA GLU A 163 -7.92 2.46 -5.75
C GLU A 163 -9.41 2.11 -5.73
N TYR A 164 -9.77 0.82 -5.74
CA TYR A 164 -11.16 0.41 -5.62
C TYR A 164 -11.81 0.93 -4.33
N PHE A 165 -11.21 0.68 -3.16
CA PHE A 165 -11.75 1.15 -1.89
C PHE A 165 -11.77 2.67 -1.79
N HIS A 166 -10.76 3.34 -2.33
CA HIS A 166 -10.68 4.79 -2.37
C HIS A 166 -11.80 5.40 -3.23
N ASP A 167 -12.09 4.83 -4.40
CA ASP A 167 -13.20 5.26 -5.26
C ASP A 167 -14.56 5.00 -4.61
N GLN A 168 -14.74 3.83 -3.97
CA GLN A 168 -15.97 3.53 -3.24
C GLN A 168 -16.19 4.49 -2.07
N HIS A 169 -15.12 4.84 -1.35
CA HIS A 169 -15.20 5.80 -0.26
C HIS A 169 -15.61 7.19 -0.77
N LYS A 170 -14.97 7.66 -1.85
CA LYS A 170 -15.30 8.95 -2.49
C LYS A 170 -16.74 9.00 -2.99
N GLN A 171 -17.18 7.98 -3.71
CA GLN A 171 -18.57 7.89 -4.18
C GLN A 171 -19.54 7.91 -2.99
N PHE A 172 -19.24 7.12 -1.96
CA PHE A 172 -20.09 7.05 -0.78
C PHE A 172 -20.22 8.40 -0.07
N ILE A 173 -19.11 9.09 0.18
CA ILE A 173 -19.11 10.38 0.90
C ILE A 173 -19.74 11.50 0.07
N ASN A 174 -19.43 11.59 -1.22
CA ASN A 174 -19.82 12.75 -2.04
C ASN A 174 -21.22 12.61 -2.64
N GLU A 175 -21.66 11.40 -2.94
CA GLU A 175 -22.90 11.18 -3.68
C GLU A 175 -23.97 10.49 -2.81
N ILE A 176 -23.59 9.38 -2.18
CA ILE A 176 -24.58 8.52 -1.52
C ILE A 176 -24.99 9.06 -0.15
N LEU A 177 -24.02 9.40 0.70
CA LEU A 177 -24.26 9.87 2.06
C LEU A 177 -25.19 11.10 2.11
N PRO A 178 -25.03 12.13 1.26
CA PRO A 178 -25.98 13.24 1.18
C PRO A 178 -27.40 12.80 0.82
N MET A 179 -27.57 11.86 -0.12
CA MET A 179 -28.88 11.32 -0.50
C MET A 179 -29.52 10.47 0.61
N LEU A 180 -28.70 9.80 1.44
CA LEU A 180 -29.20 9.06 2.60
C LEU A 180 -29.61 9.99 3.75
N ASN A 181 -28.99 11.17 3.86
CA ASN A 181 -29.29 12.17 4.87
C ASN A 181 -30.44 13.13 4.48
N SER A 182 -30.79 13.22 3.19
CA SER A 182 -31.96 14.01 2.77
C SER A 182 -33.26 13.42 3.34
N ARG A 183 -34.09 14.31 3.90
CA ARG A 183 -35.34 13.96 4.60
C ARG A 183 -36.42 13.50 3.62
#